data_AF-A0A0M3DC76-F1
#
_entry.id   AF-A0A0M3DC76-F1
#
_cell.length_a   1.000
_cell.length_b   1.000
_cell.length_c   1.000
_cell.angle_alpha   90.00
_cell.angle_beta   90.00
_cell.angle_gamma   90.00
#
_symmetry.space_group_name_H-M   'P 1'
#
loop_
_entity.id
_entity.type
_entity.pdbx_description
1 polymer ?
#
loop_
_entity_poly.entity_id
_entity_poly.type
_entity_poly.pdbx_seq_one_letter_code
_entity_poly.pdbx_strand_id
1 'polypeptide(L)'
;MDWSPWFPLITALIGAAVSLGTVLLTQGLAERRESRREKQKREDDAVADLRTEARRVADLFLAETIEYERIATATAENDEFDARYGEHLYAESLYRLGQAINMLPNAEARAQLRMIVGNLPDRQSFPSILIGTPSWILTVPLLLNAALDIASAYARGESPDLDEGKWFRRIEAASSQLSDEIARAKAMHPAYIMQAVKAQEEAARGDG
;
A
#
# COMPACT_ATOMS: atom_id res chain seq x y z
N MET A 1 52.03 -47.90 49.58
CA MET A 1 50.62 -48.07 49.13
C MET A 1 50.58 -47.69 47.66
N ASP A 2 50.54 -48.70 46.79
CA ASP A 2 50.56 -48.50 45.34
C ASP A 2 49.17 -48.07 44.85
N TRP A 3 49.08 -46.83 44.37
CA TRP A 3 47.89 -46.25 43.73
C TRP A 3 47.73 -46.70 42.26
N SER A 4 48.67 -47.51 41.76
CA SER A 4 48.78 -48.06 40.40
C SER A 4 47.47 -48.63 39.80
N PRO A 5 46.66 -49.45 40.50
CA PRO A 5 45.50 -50.09 39.87
C PRO A 5 44.28 -49.16 39.70
N TRP A 6 44.23 -48.01 40.38
CA TRP A 6 43.09 -47.08 40.31
C TRP A 6 43.22 -46.04 39.20
N PHE A 7 44.45 -45.77 38.76
CA PHE A 7 44.77 -44.81 37.71
C PHE A 7 44.02 -45.05 36.38
N PRO A 8 43.96 -46.28 35.82
CA PRO A 8 43.23 -46.55 34.58
C PRO A 8 41.71 -46.38 34.73
N LEU A 9 41.16 -46.67 35.91
CA LEU A 9 39.73 -46.50 36.18
C LEU A 9 39.34 -45.01 36.22
N ILE A 10 40.16 -44.19 36.87
CA ILE A 10 39.97 -42.73 36.96
C ILE A 10 40.11 -42.09 35.58
N THR A 11 41.09 -42.50 34.77
CA THR A 11 41.25 -41.97 33.40
C THR A 11 40.11 -42.38 32.48
N ALA A 12 39.57 -43.59 32.61
CA ALA A 12 38.38 -44.02 31.87
C ALA A 12 37.13 -43.21 32.26
N LEU A 13 36.94 -42.95 33.56
CA LEU A 13 35.85 -42.10 34.06
C LEU A 13 35.96 -40.66 33.57
N ILE A 14 37.16 -40.07 33.59
CA ILE A 14 37.41 -38.73 33.06
C ILE A 14 37.16 -38.69 31.55
N GLY A 15 37.64 -39.70 30.80
CA GLY A 15 37.39 -39.80 29.36
C GLY A 15 35.91 -39.89 29.00
N ALA A 16 35.14 -40.66 29.77
CA ALA A 16 33.68 -40.75 29.62
C ALA A 16 32.98 -39.44 29.97
N ALA A 17 33.39 -38.76 31.04
CA ALA A 17 32.82 -37.47 31.44
C ALA A 17 33.12 -36.34 30.43
N VAL A 18 34.34 -36.31 29.89
CA VAL A 18 34.74 -35.34 28.86
C VAL A 18 33.98 -35.58 27.56
N SER A 19 33.82 -36.83 27.13
CA SER A 19 33.05 -37.15 25.92
C SER A 19 31.56 -36.84 26.07
N LEU A 20 30.93 -37.16 27.20
CA LEU A 20 29.55 -36.76 27.52
C LEU A 20 29.37 -35.25 27.59
N GLY A 21 30.29 -34.54 28.26
CA GLY A 21 30.27 -33.07 28.32
C GLY A 21 30.41 -32.42 26.94
N THR A 22 31.23 -33.01 26.07
CA THR A 22 31.41 -32.53 24.70
C THR A 22 30.15 -32.75 23.85
N VAL A 23 29.51 -33.91 23.92
CA VAL A 23 28.26 -34.19 23.18
C VAL A 23 27.14 -33.25 23.62
N LEU A 24 26.95 -33.03 24.93
CA LEU A 24 25.94 -32.11 25.46
C LEU A 24 26.17 -30.67 25.01
N LEU A 25 27.42 -30.18 25.04
CA LEU A 25 27.76 -28.86 24.53
C LEU A 25 27.52 -28.75 23.01
N THR A 26 27.82 -29.80 22.26
CA THR A 26 27.64 -29.81 20.80
C THR A 26 26.16 -29.83 20.43
N GLN A 27 25.33 -30.61 21.13
CA GLN A 27 23.88 -30.65 20.94
C GLN A 27 23.20 -29.33 21.33
N GLY A 28 23.53 -28.75 22.49
CA GLY A 28 22.96 -27.47 22.93
C GLY A 28 23.37 -26.28 22.04
N LEU A 29 24.56 -26.30 21.43
CA LEU A 29 24.98 -25.30 20.44
C LEU A 29 24.32 -25.53 19.08
N ALA A 30 24.06 -26.78 18.69
CA ALA A 30 23.32 -27.11 17.48
C ALA A 30 21.87 -26.61 17.57
N GLU A 31 21.16 -26.88 18.67
CA GLU A 31 19.78 -26.43 18.91
C GLU A 31 19.65 -24.89 18.93
N ARG A 32 20.64 -24.18 19.49
CA ARG A 32 20.68 -22.71 19.45
C ARG A 32 20.93 -22.15 18.05
N ARG A 33 21.71 -22.86 17.22
CA ARG A 33 21.94 -22.45 15.82
C ARG A 33 20.72 -22.76 14.95
N GLU A 34 20.09 -23.90 15.18
CA GLU A 34 18.88 -24.32 14.47
C GLU A 34 17.70 -23.42 14.80
N SER A 35 17.44 -23.13 16.08
CA SER A 35 16.39 -22.18 16.48
C SER A 35 16.62 -20.75 15.96
N ARG A 36 17.87 -20.27 15.86
CA ARG A 36 18.18 -18.98 15.22
C ARG A 36 17.90 -19.00 13.73
N ARG A 37 18.28 -20.08 13.04
CA ARG A 37 18.00 -20.27 11.61
C ARG A 37 16.50 -20.38 11.34
N GLU A 38 15.75 -21.08 12.18
CA GLU A 38 14.29 -21.16 12.06
C GLU A 38 13.63 -19.81 12.28
N LYS A 39 14.09 -19.02 13.27
CA LYS A 39 13.57 -17.66 13.49
C LYS A 39 13.86 -16.75 12.30
N GLN A 40 15.10 -16.75 11.80
CA GLN A 40 15.47 -15.99 10.60
C GLN A 40 14.64 -16.42 9.39
N LYS A 41 14.48 -17.73 9.18
CA LYS A 41 13.65 -18.25 8.10
C LYS A 41 12.19 -17.79 8.20
N ARG A 42 11.60 -17.82 9.40
CA ARG A 42 10.23 -17.31 9.60
C ARG A 42 10.12 -15.80 9.36
N GLU A 43 11.14 -15.04 9.74
CA GLU A 43 11.20 -13.60 9.46
C GLU A 43 11.32 -13.34 7.95
N ASP A 44 12.20 -14.07 7.26
CA ASP A 44 12.40 -13.98 5.81
C ASP A 44 11.13 -14.38 5.04
N ASP A 45 10.47 -15.48 5.45
CA ASP A 45 9.21 -15.96 4.88
C ASP A 45 8.10 -14.89 5.08
N ALA A 46 7.99 -14.30 6.27
CA ALA A 46 7.01 -13.25 6.55
C ALA A 46 7.26 -11.97 5.73
N VAL A 47 8.52 -11.61 5.47
CA VAL A 47 8.86 -10.49 4.59
C VAL A 47 8.54 -10.82 3.13
N ALA A 48 8.81 -12.04 2.68
CA ALA A 48 8.47 -12.48 1.32
C ALA A 48 6.96 -12.47 1.08
N ASP A 49 6.17 -12.94 2.05
CA ASP A 49 4.72 -12.92 2.02
C ASP A 49 4.20 -11.47 1.97
N LEU A 50 4.75 -10.59 2.81
CA LEU A 50 4.40 -9.16 2.80
C LEU A 50 4.66 -8.55 1.42
N ARG A 51 5.82 -8.81 0.82
CA ARG A 51 6.18 -8.24 -0.49
C ARG A 51 5.24 -8.72 -1.59
N THR A 52 4.88 -10.00 -1.57
CA THR A 52 3.99 -10.62 -2.56
C THR A 52 2.59 -10.05 -2.47
N GLU A 53 2.01 -9.98 -1.26
CA GLU A 53 0.67 -9.43 -1.08
C GLU A 53 0.64 -7.91 -1.29
N ALA A 54 1.68 -7.18 -0.88
CA ALA A 54 1.79 -5.74 -1.13
C ALA A 54 1.86 -5.42 -2.63
N ARG A 55 2.59 -6.24 -3.40
CA ARG A 55 2.62 -6.13 -4.86
C ARG A 55 1.24 -6.37 -5.49
N ARG A 56 0.52 -7.39 -5.04
CA ARG A 56 -0.85 -7.66 -5.48
C ARG A 56 -1.78 -6.46 -5.21
N VAL A 57 -1.65 -5.84 -4.04
CA VAL A 57 -2.42 -4.64 -3.71
C VAL A 57 -2.02 -3.46 -4.59
N ALA A 58 -0.72 -3.27 -4.87
CA ALA A 58 -0.24 -2.24 -5.78
C ALA A 58 -0.78 -2.43 -7.21
N ASP A 59 -0.80 -3.67 -7.71
CA ASP A 59 -1.35 -3.99 -9.03
C ASP A 59 -2.86 -3.67 -9.12
N LEU A 60 -3.62 -3.91 -8.03
CA LEU A 60 -5.04 -3.53 -7.97
C LEU A 60 -5.25 -2.02 -7.95
N PHE A 61 -4.42 -1.25 -7.23
CA PHE A 61 -4.47 0.21 -7.27
C PHE A 61 -4.10 0.75 -8.65
N LEU A 62 -3.11 0.17 -9.32
CA LEU A 62 -2.76 0.53 -10.69
C LEU A 62 -3.92 0.28 -11.66
N ALA A 63 -4.56 -0.88 -11.56
CA ALA A 63 -5.73 -1.21 -12.37
C ALA A 63 -6.88 -0.20 -12.11
N GLU A 64 -7.07 0.20 -10.85
CA GLU A 64 -8.07 1.21 -10.49
C GLU A 64 -7.73 2.59 -11.06
N THR A 65 -6.45 3.00 -11.08
CA THR A 65 -6.03 4.25 -11.73
C THR A 65 -6.35 4.25 -13.23
N ILE A 66 -6.12 3.13 -13.91
CA ILE A 66 -6.44 2.98 -15.35
C ILE A 66 -7.96 3.07 -15.57
N GLU A 67 -8.76 2.43 -14.72
CA GLU A 67 -10.22 2.49 -14.79
C GLU A 67 -10.76 3.89 -14.51
N TYR A 68 -10.20 4.58 -13.52
CA TYR A 68 -10.48 5.98 -13.25
C TYR A 68 -10.24 6.84 -14.50
N GLU A 69 -9.07 6.74 -15.14
CA GLU A 69 -8.74 7.52 -16.34
C GLU A 69 -9.68 7.20 -17.50
N ARG A 70 -10.02 5.91 -17.67
CA ARG A 70 -10.97 5.45 -18.70
C ARG A 70 -12.34 6.06 -18.49
N ILE A 71 -12.86 6.02 -17.27
CA ILE A 71 -14.18 6.58 -16.93
C ILE A 71 -14.16 8.10 -17.07
N ALA A 72 -13.13 8.78 -16.54
CA ALA A 72 -12.96 10.23 -16.67
C ALA A 72 -12.97 10.67 -18.14
N THR A 73 -12.24 9.96 -19.00
CA THR A 73 -12.22 10.22 -20.45
C THR A 73 -13.59 9.97 -21.09
N ALA A 74 -14.26 8.87 -20.74
CA ALA A 74 -15.56 8.51 -21.30
C ALA A 74 -16.71 9.43 -20.86
N THR A 75 -16.57 10.12 -19.72
CA THR A 75 -17.58 11.05 -19.18
C THR A 75 -17.23 12.52 -19.39
N ALA A 76 -16.12 12.83 -20.08
CA ALA A 76 -15.62 14.19 -20.25
C ALA A 76 -16.63 15.15 -20.92
N GLU A 77 -17.58 14.61 -21.70
CA GLU A 77 -18.55 15.39 -22.47
C GLU A 77 -19.91 15.58 -21.77
N ASN A 78 -20.23 14.73 -20.79
CA ASN A 78 -21.59 14.62 -20.23
C ASN A 78 -21.66 14.90 -18.72
N ASP A 79 -20.57 15.29 -18.07
CA ASP A 79 -20.49 15.58 -16.62
C ASP A 79 -21.00 14.44 -15.68
N GLU A 80 -21.07 13.20 -16.18
CA GLU A 80 -21.56 12.02 -15.42
C GLU A 80 -20.48 11.27 -14.64
N PHE A 81 -19.26 11.82 -14.53
CA PHE A 81 -18.10 11.14 -13.95
C PHE A 81 -18.40 10.56 -12.56
N ASP A 82 -18.97 11.39 -11.69
CA ASP A 82 -19.31 11.05 -10.31
C ASP A 82 -20.37 9.94 -10.20
N ALA A 83 -21.24 9.76 -11.19
CA ALA A 83 -22.21 8.66 -11.17
C ALA A 83 -21.56 7.35 -11.61
N ARG A 84 -20.85 7.37 -12.74
CA ARG A 84 -20.24 6.17 -13.33
C ARG A 84 -19.07 5.64 -12.52
N TYR A 85 -18.23 6.53 -12.02
CA TYR A 85 -17.10 6.12 -11.18
C TYR A 85 -17.56 5.54 -9.85
N GLY A 86 -18.67 6.07 -9.31
CA GLY A 86 -19.26 5.57 -8.08
C GLY A 86 -19.84 4.17 -8.26
N GLU A 87 -20.60 3.97 -9.34
CA GLU A 87 -21.10 2.64 -9.70
C GLU A 87 -19.96 1.63 -9.84
N HIS A 88 -18.88 1.98 -10.55
CA HIS A 88 -17.68 1.13 -10.68
C HIS A 88 -17.05 0.79 -9.32
N LEU A 89 -16.86 1.78 -8.45
CA LEU A 89 -16.29 1.58 -7.12
C LEU A 89 -17.11 0.59 -6.28
N TYR A 90 -18.43 0.79 -6.22
CA TYR A 90 -19.33 -0.02 -5.39
C TYR A 90 -19.66 -1.38 -5.99
N ALA A 91 -19.65 -1.51 -7.32
CA ALA A 91 -19.93 -2.79 -7.98
C ALA A 91 -18.85 -3.84 -7.67
N GLU A 92 -17.59 -3.41 -7.61
CA GLU A 92 -16.49 -4.39 -7.56
C GLU A 92 -15.21 -3.89 -6.89
N SER A 93 -14.76 -2.67 -7.20
CA SER A 93 -13.40 -2.23 -6.86
C SER A 93 -13.13 -2.18 -5.35
N LEU A 94 -14.05 -1.56 -4.59
CA LEU A 94 -13.91 -1.44 -3.13
C LEU A 94 -13.85 -2.80 -2.43
N TYR A 95 -14.64 -3.76 -2.91
CA TYR A 95 -14.64 -5.13 -2.36
C TYR A 95 -13.31 -5.83 -2.65
N ARG A 96 -12.81 -5.78 -3.89
CA ARG A 96 -11.55 -6.41 -4.29
C ARG A 96 -10.35 -5.82 -3.57
N LEU A 97 -10.27 -4.49 -3.49
CA LEU A 97 -9.23 -3.77 -2.75
C LEU A 97 -9.29 -4.10 -1.26
N GLY A 98 -10.48 -4.08 -0.65
CA GLY A 98 -10.69 -4.44 0.74
C GLY A 98 -10.24 -5.88 1.05
N GLN A 99 -10.59 -6.84 0.20
CA GLN A 99 -10.17 -8.23 0.35
C GLN A 99 -8.64 -8.37 0.26
N ALA A 100 -8.01 -7.77 -0.75
CA ALA A 100 -6.56 -7.85 -0.92
C ALA A 100 -5.80 -7.19 0.24
N ILE A 101 -6.25 -6.03 0.71
CA ILE A 101 -5.67 -5.37 1.88
C ILE A 101 -5.80 -6.27 3.12
N ASN A 102 -6.92 -6.97 3.31
CA ASN A 102 -7.09 -7.86 4.45
C ASN A 102 -6.12 -9.04 4.46
N MET A 103 -5.59 -9.43 3.30
CA MET A 103 -4.60 -10.51 3.16
C MET A 103 -3.16 -10.07 3.50
N LEU A 104 -2.89 -8.76 3.58
CA LEU A 104 -1.56 -8.28 3.96
C LEU A 104 -1.20 -8.76 5.37
N PRO A 105 -0.02 -9.34 5.61
CA PRO A 105 0.37 -9.80 6.94
C PRO A 105 0.65 -8.64 7.92
N ASN A 106 1.12 -7.49 7.42
CA ASN A 106 1.46 -6.32 8.23
C ASN A 106 0.21 -5.50 8.63
N ALA A 107 -0.02 -5.32 9.94
CA ALA A 107 -1.20 -4.62 10.46
C ALA A 107 -1.22 -3.11 10.20
N GLU A 108 -0.05 -2.47 10.18
CA GLU A 108 0.08 -1.04 9.91
C GLU A 108 -0.21 -0.74 8.44
N ALA A 109 0.35 -1.53 7.53
CA ALA A 109 0.04 -1.47 6.10
C ALA A 109 -1.47 -1.62 5.86
N ARG A 110 -2.11 -2.57 6.54
CA ARG A 110 -3.57 -2.74 6.48
C ARG A 110 -4.31 -1.49 6.95
N ALA A 111 -3.93 -0.91 8.08
CA ALA A 111 -4.60 0.27 8.63
C ALA A 111 -4.48 1.48 7.70
N GLN A 112 -3.28 1.76 7.20
CA GLN A 112 -3.00 2.86 6.28
C GLN A 112 -3.78 2.72 4.97
N LEU A 113 -3.75 1.54 4.35
CA LEU A 113 -4.44 1.31 3.07
C LEU A 113 -5.96 1.25 3.23
N ARG A 114 -6.48 0.71 4.35
CA ARG A 114 -7.92 0.74 4.63
C ARG A 114 -8.43 2.17 4.84
N MET A 115 -7.63 3.05 5.45
CA MET A 115 -8.00 4.46 5.57
C MET A 115 -8.19 5.10 4.19
N ILE A 116 -7.30 4.81 3.24
CA ILE A 116 -7.41 5.32 1.87
C ILE A 116 -8.64 4.74 1.15
N VAL A 117 -8.84 3.41 1.22
CA VAL A 117 -10.00 2.75 0.58
C VAL A 117 -11.33 3.16 1.21
N GLY A 118 -11.36 3.44 2.51
CA GLY A 118 -12.54 3.97 3.18
C GLY A 118 -12.91 5.39 2.73
N ASN A 119 -11.92 6.19 2.33
CA ASN A 119 -12.11 7.57 1.87
C ASN A 119 -12.27 7.70 0.36
N LEU A 120 -11.92 6.67 -0.44
CA LEU A 120 -12.14 6.62 -1.89
C LEU A 120 -13.60 6.97 -2.31
N PRO A 121 -14.64 6.43 -1.67
CA PRO A 121 -16.02 6.80 -1.98
C PRO A 121 -16.50 8.08 -1.28
N ASP A 122 -15.73 8.66 -0.36
CA ASP A 122 -16.19 9.74 0.47
C ASP A 122 -15.94 11.11 -0.18
N ARG A 123 -17.02 11.74 -0.64
CA ARG A 123 -17.00 13.07 -1.23
C ARG A 123 -16.68 14.16 -0.22
N GLN A 124 -16.78 13.91 1.09
CA GLN A 124 -16.73 14.94 2.12
C GLN A 124 -15.38 15.05 2.84
N SER A 125 -14.50 14.05 2.74
CA SER A 125 -13.31 13.95 3.61
C SER A 125 -12.09 14.76 3.18
N PHE A 126 -12.13 15.46 2.04
CA PHE A 126 -11.05 16.37 1.64
C PHE A 126 -11.44 17.84 1.76
N PRO A 127 -10.69 18.66 2.53
CA PRO A 127 -10.93 20.09 2.60
C PRO A 127 -10.68 20.71 1.23
N SER A 128 -11.75 21.22 0.62
CA SER A 128 -11.70 21.92 -0.66
C SER A 128 -10.88 23.21 -0.49
N ILE A 129 -9.63 23.22 -0.94
CA ILE A 129 -8.87 24.48 -1.10
C ILE A 129 -9.50 25.31 -2.24
N LEU A 130 -10.22 24.63 -3.16
CA LEU A 130 -11.07 25.23 -4.18
C LEU A 130 -12.53 25.21 -3.72
N ILE A 131 -12.95 26.32 -3.13
CA ILE A 131 -14.34 26.74 -2.82
C ILE A 131 -15.42 25.85 -3.46
N GLY A 132 -16.09 25.02 -2.64
CA GLY A 132 -17.51 24.73 -2.80
C GLY A 132 -17.95 23.53 -3.64
N THR A 133 -17.06 22.73 -4.22
CA THR A 133 -17.49 21.51 -4.94
C THR A 133 -16.56 20.32 -4.63
N PRO A 134 -17.02 19.32 -3.86
CA PRO A 134 -16.29 18.07 -3.72
C PRO A 134 -16.39 17.30 -5.04
N SER A 135 -15.27 17.12 -5.74
CA SER A 135 -15.22 16.32 -6.97
C SER A 135 -14.26 15.15 -6.81
N TRP A 136 -14.75 13.95 -7.14
CA TRP A 136 -13.91 12.75 -7.18
C TRP A 136 -12.78 12.89 -8.20
N ILE A 137 -12.98 13.72 -9.23
CA ILE A 137 -11.98 13.99 -10.27
C ILE A 137 -10.67 14.60 -9.75
N LEU A 138 -10.70 15.24 -8.56
CA LEU A 138 -9.51 15.80 -7.93
C LEU A 138 -8.98 14.90 -6.82
N THR A 139 -9.87 14.31 -6.03
CA THR A 139 -9.52 13.57 -4.80
C THR A 139 -9.07 12.14 -5.05
N VAL A 140 -9.69 11.47 -6.02
CA VAL A 140 -9.41 10.05 -6.30
C VAL A 140 -7.98 9.81 -6.80
N PRO A 141 -7.44 10.57 -7.78
CA PRO A 141 -6.06 10.38 -8.24
C PRO A 141 -5.04 10.50 -7.11
N LEU A 142 -5.30 11.42 -6.17
CA LEU A 142 -4.42 11.65 -5.03
C LEU A 142 -4.40 10.45 -4.08
N LEU A 143 -5.58 9.92 -3.77
CA LEU A 143 -5.74 8.73 -2.94
C LEU A 143 -5.12 7.50 -3.59
N LEU A 144 -5.37 7.29 -4.88
CA LEU A 144 -4.82 6.15 -5.63
C LEU A 144 -3.30 6.20 -5.72
N ASN A 145 -2.72 7.37 -6.01
CA ASN A 145 -1.26 7.53 -6.03
C ASN A 145 -0.63 7.31 -4.64
N ALA A 146 -1.24 7.85 -3.58
CA ALA A 146 -0.76 7.62 -2.22
C ALA A 146 -0.83 6.14 -1.83
N ALA A 147 -1.91 5.45 -2.19
CA ALA A 147 -2.05 4.03 -1.93
C ALA A 147 -1.04 3.19 -2.71
N LEU A 148 -0.78 3.54 -3.98
CA LEU A 148 0.22 2.90 -4.83
C LEU A 148 1.63 3.09 -4.24
N ASP A 149 1.97 4.28 -3.78
CA ASP A 149 3.26 4.58 -3.12
C ASP A 149 3.45 3.73 -1.86
N ILE A 150 2.43 3.66 -1.00
CA ILE A 150 2.45 2.88 0.24
C ILE A 150 2.60 1.38 -0.08
N ALA A 151 1.74 0.85 -0.95
CA ALA A 151 1.78 -0.56 -1.34
C ALA A 151 3.12 -0.92 -2.00
N SER A 152 3.67 -0.03 -2.84
CA SER A 152 4.97 -0.22 -3.48
C SER A 152 6.13 -0.18 -2.50
N ALA A 153 6.10 0.70 -1.50
CA ALA A 153 7.10 0.74 -0.43
C ALA A 153 7.14 -0.59 0.34
N TYR A 154 5.98 -1.08 0.77
CA TYR A 154 5.90 -2.39 1.43
C TYR A 154 6.31 -3.55 0.50
N ALA A 155 6.02 -3.47 -0.80
CA ALA A 155 6.48 -4.44 -1.80
C ALA A 155 8.01 -4.47 -1.96
N ARG A 156 8.70 -3.35 -1.69
CA ARG A 156 10.18 -3.29 -1.62
C ARG A 156 10.72 -3.72 -0.26
N GLY A 157 9.88 -3.81 0.78
CA GLY A 157 10.27 -4.04 2.16
C GLY A 157 10.76 -2.76 2.86
N GLU A 158 10.34 -1.60 2.37
CA GLU A 158 10.61 -0.28 2.94
C GLU A 158 9.42 0.15 3.80
N SER A 159 9.68 0.98 4.83
CA SER A 159 8.61 1.70 5.51
C SER A 159 8.23 2.93 4.68
N PRO A 160 6.94 3.18 4.41
CA PRO A 160 6.53 4.38 3.69
C PRO A 160 6.88 5.63 4.50
N ASP A 161 7.55 6.59 3.86
CA ASP A 161 7.80 7.91 4.44
C ASP A 161 6.51 8.75 4.41
N LEU A 162 5.71 8.63 5.47
CA LEU A 162 4.42 9.29 5.66
C LEU A 162 4.53 10.59 6.46
N ASP A 163 5.62 11.34 6.26
CA ASP A 163 5.76 12.67 6.85
C ASP A 163 4.57 13.55 6.38
N GLU A 164 3.64 13.86 7.28
CA GLU A 164 2.33 14.47 6.96
C GLU A 164 2.46 15.74 6.11
N GLY A 165 3.51 16.53 6.37
CA GLY A 165 3.83 17.74 5.61
C GLY A 165 4.44 17.48 4.22
N LYS A 166 4.99 16.30 3.95
CA LYS A 166 5.37 15.87 2.60
C LYS A 166 4.19 15.26 1.86
N TRP A 167 3.31 14.53 2.55
CA TRP A 167 2.09 13.97 1.98
C TRP A 167 1.18 15.07 1.43
N PHE A 168 0.95 16.14 2.21
CA PHE A 168 0.22 17.32 1.74
C PHE A 168 0.90 18.01 0.56
N ARG A 169 2.24 18.16 0.58
CA ARG A 169 2.99 18.77 -0.54
C ARG A 169 2.99 17.91 -1.80
N ARG A 170 3.00 16.58 -1.68
CA ARG A 170 2.84 15.65 -2.81
C ARG A 170 1.43 15.72 -3.38
N ILE A 171 0.43 15.86 -2.51
CA ILE A 171 -0.95 16.08 -2.93
C ILE A 171 -1.09 17.42 -3.68
N GLU A 172 -0.53 18.49 -3.14
CA GLU A 172 -0.51 19.81 -3.77
C GLU A 172 0.22 19.76 -5.13
N ALA A 173 1.38 19.10 -5.20
CA ALA A 173 2.15 18.94 -6.44
C ALA A 173 1.45 18.05 -7.50
N ALA A 174 0.78 16.97 -7.09
CA ALA A 174 0.01 16.12 -8.00
C ALA A 174 -1.26 16.85 -8.49
N SER A 175 -1.91 17.63 -7.62
CA SER A 175 -3.06 18.45 -7.99
C SER A 175 -2.69 19.59 -8.95
N SER A 176 -1.50 20.20 -8.80
CA SER A 176 -1.03 21.26 -9.69
C SER A 176 -0.60 20.72 -11.05
N GLN A 177 0.06 19.56 -11.10
CA GLN A 177 0.38 18.87 -12.36
C GLN A 177 -0.88 18.50 -13.13
N LEU A 178 -1.90 17.93 -12.45
CA LEU A 178 -3.19 17.61 -13.06
C LEU A 178 -3.90 18.89 -13.55
N SER A 179 -3.85 19.98 -12.78
CA SER A 179 -4.42 21.27 -13.17
C SER A 179 -3.71 21.88 -14.39
N ASP A 180 -2.38 21.76 -14.47
CA ASP A 180 -1.57 22.23 -15.59
C ASP A 180 -1.76 21.38 -16.85
N GLU A 181 -2.03 20.09 -16.67
CA GLU A 181 -2.30 19.14 -17.76
C GLU A 181 -3.72 19.31 -18.29
N ILE A 182 -4.69 19.52 -17.39
CA ILE A 182 -6.04 19.96 -17.74
C ILE A 182 -5.96 21.32 -18.43
N ALA A 183 -5.22 22.30 -17.91
CA ALA A 183 -5.06 23.61 -18.53
C ALA A 183 -4.39 23.54 -19.91
N ARG A 184 -3.40 22.65 -20.09
CA ARG A 184 -2.82 22.35 -21.41
C ARG A 184 -3.81 21.68 -22.35
N ALA A 185 -4.62 20.74 -21.87
CA ALA A 185 -5.71 20.14 -22.64
C ALA A 185 -6.79 21.18 -23.02
N LYS A 186 -7.14 22.10 -22.09
CA LYS A 186 -8.01 23.26 -22.35
C LYS A 186 -7.42 24.18 -23.42
N ALA A 187 -6.12 24.41 -23.39
CA ALA A 187 -5.41 25.25 -24.35
C ALA A 187 -5.28 24.60 -25.74
N MET A 188 -5.19 23.27 -25.81
CA MET A 188 -5.15 22.53 -27.09
C MET A 188 -6.54 22.33 -27.72
N HIS A 189 -7.62 22.33 -26.93
CA HIS A 189 -9.00 22.17 -27.42
C HIS A 189 -9.98 23.25 -26.88
N PRO A 190 -9.76 24.54 -27.20
CA PRO A 190 -10.52 25.65 -26.62
C PRO A 190 -12.00 25.70 -27.02
N ALA A 191 -12.35 25.13 -28.19
CA ALA A 191 -13.73 25.15 -28.71
C ALA A 191 -14.70 24.28 -27.89
N TYR A 192 -14.21 23.21 -27.26
CA TYR A 192 -15.04 22.27 -26.49
C TYR A 192 -15.47 22.87 -25.15
N ILE A 193 -14.58 23.64 -24.52
CA ILE A 193 -14.78 24.14 -23.15
C ILE A 193 -15.63 25.41 -23.15
N MET A 194 -15.51 26.27 -24.16
CA MET A 194 -16.43 27.41 -24.28
C MET A 194 -17.88 26.96 -24.51
N GLN A 195 -18.11 25.83 -25.18
CA GLN A 195 -19.46 25.27 -25.34
C GLN A 195 -20.01 24.71 -24.03
N ALA A 196 -19.21 23.97 -23.25
CA ALA A 196 -19.63 23.45 -21.95
C ALA A 196 -19.94 24.57 -20.93
N VAL A 197 -19.10 25.61 -20.87
CA VAL A 197 -19.32 26.77 -20.00
C VAL A 197 -20.58 27.54 -20.41
N LYS A 198 -20.80 27.72 -21.71
CA LYS A 198 -21.98 28.41 -22.22
C LYS A 198 -23.27 27.61 -21.99
N ALA A 199 -23.22 26.29 -22.13
CA ALA A 199 -24.34 25.40 -21.84
C ALA A 199 -24.72 25.41 -20.33
N GLN A 200 -23.73 25.47 -19.44
CA GLN A 200 -23.97 25.62 -17.99
C GLN A 200 -24.53 27.00 -17.62
N GLU A 201 -24.06 28.08 -18.24
CA GLU A 201 -24.62 29.43 -18.03
C GLU A 201 -26.07 29.56 -18.53
N GLU A 202 -26.43 28.85 -19.60
CA GLU A 202 -27.79 28.80 -20.13
C GLU A 202 -28.71 27.95 -19.24
N ALA A 203 -28.22 26.83 -18.68
CA ALA A 203 -28.95 26.03 -17.69
C ALA A 203 -29.21 26.81 -16.39
N ALA A 204 -28.23 27.59 -15.91
CA ALA A 204 -28.38 28.41 -14.71
C ALA A 204 -29.33 29.62 -14.87
N ARG A 205 -29.61 30.05 -16.11
CA ARG A 205 -30.59 31.12 -16.41
C ARG A 205 -32.00 30.58 -16.72
N GLY A 206 -32.15 29.29 -16.98
CA GLY A 206 -33.42 28.66 -17.36
C GLY A 206 -34.35 28.32 -16.19
N ASP A 207 -33.85 28.33 -14.95
CA ASP A 207 -34.60 27.98 -13.73
C ASP A 207 -35.06 29.22 -12.91
N GLY A 208 -35.14 30.40 -13.56
CA GLY A 208 -35.62 31.66 -12.96
C GLY A 208 -37.03 32.06 -13.39
#